data_AF-A0A1H9U356-F1
#
_entry.id   AF-A0A1H9U356-F1
#
_cell.length_a   1.000
_cell.length_b   1.000
_cell.length_c   1.000
_cell.angle_alpha   90.00
_cell.angle_beta   90.00
_cell.angle_gamma   90.00
#
_symmetry.space_group_name_H-M   'P 1'
#
loop_
_entity.id
_entity.type
_entity.pdbx_description
1 polymer ?
#
loop_
_entity_poly.entity_id
_entity_poly.type
_entity_poly.pdbx_seq_one_letter_code
_entity_poly.pdbx_strand_id
1 'polypeptide(L)'
;MPSSLAELAEQYERESHSPWISARRSRQLRHTAALMRRMVCNREAADPTRLTITWSMLVDIPARWCRQHGYRTVTGHGGYVIQRGSEQPVVTKPGDTLIWDGNEITVRNEKNAARLL
;
A
#
# COMPACT_ATOMS: atom_id res chain seq x y z
N MET A 1 -20.45 11.68 -8.25
CA MET A 1 -19.76 12.23 -7.06
C MET A 1 -18.80 11.16 -6.57
N PRO A 2 -17.53 11.48 -6.26
CA PRO A 2 -16.62 10.49 -5.68
C PRO A 2 -17.18 9.99 -4.35
N SER A 3 -17.16 8.67 -4.17
CA SER A 3 -17.75 7.95 -3.04
C SER A 3 -16.71 7.53 -1.99
N SER A 4 -15.42 7.65 -2.32
CA SER A 4 -14.31 7.27 -1.46
C SER A 4 -13.15 8.27 -1.50
N LEU A 5 -12.29 8.25 -0.47
CA LEU A 5 -11.05 9.03 -0.45
C LEU A 5 -10.09 8.64 -1.59
N ALA A 6 -10.12 7.38 -2.02
CA ALA A 6 -9.31 6.91 -3.13
C ALA A 6 -9.77 7.53 -4.46
N GLU A 7 -11.07 7.51 -4.74
CA GLU A 7 -11.65 8.15 -5.92
C GLU A 7 -11.41 9.67 -5.92
N LEU A 8 -11.52 10.30 -4.75
CA LEU A 8 -11.26 11.73 -4.61
C LEU A 8 -9.78 12.04 -4.89
N ALA A 9 -8.84 11.21 -4.43
CA ALA A 9 -7.43 11.35 -4.75
C ALA A 9 -7.16 11.23 -6.26
N GLU A 10 -7.77 10.25 -6.93
CA GLU A 10 -7.66 10.07 -8.38
C GLU A 10 -8.25 11.25 -9.15
N GLN A 11 -9.37 11.81 -8.68
CA GLN A 11 -9.95 13.01 -9.26
C GLN A 11 -8.97 14.19 -9.14
N TYR A 12 -8.43 14.46 -7.96
CA TYR A 12 -7.46 15.54 -7.75
C TYR A 12 -6.19 15.35 -8.58
N GLU A 13 -5.71 14.11 -8.74
CA GLU A 13 -4.60 13.82 -9.64
C GLU A 13 -4.93 14.13 -11.10
N ARG A 14 -6.07 13.68 -11.61
CA ARG A 14 -6.49 14.01 -12.99
C ARG A 14 -6.60 15.52 -13.20
N GLU A 15 -7.26 16.22 -12.29
CA GLU A 15 -7.40 17.68 -12.35
C GLU A 15 -6.04 18.38 -12.32
N SER A 16 -5.07 17.84 -11.56
CA SER A 16 -3.72 18.42 -11.47
C SER A 16 -2.92 18.39 -12.77
N HIS A 17 -3.29 17.53 -13.72
CA HIS A 17 -2.67 17.40 -15.05
C HIS A 17 -3.38 18.24 -16.12
N SER A 18 -4.44 18.98 -15.75
CA SER A 18 -5.11 19.87 -16.69
C SER A 18 -4.14 20.92 -17.24
N PRO A 19 -4.11 21.16 -18.57
CA PRO A 19 -3.26 22.19 -19.15
C PRO A 19 -3.74 23.62 -18.81
N TRP A 20 -4.97 23.75 -18.32
CA TRP A 20 -5.64 25.04 -18.08
C TRP A 20 -5.45 25.60 -16.67
N ILE A 21 -4.70 24.91 -15.79
CA ILE A 21 -4.50 25.35 -14.40
C ILE A 21 -3.07 25.84 -14.17
N SER A 22 -2.92 26.79 -13.24
CA SER A 22 -1.59 27.30 -12.89
C SER A 22 -0.71 26.24 -12.23
N ALA A 23 0.61 26.37 -12.36
CA ALA A 23 1.57 25.47 -11.71
C ALA A 23 1.42 25.43 -10.17
N ARG A 24 1.00 26.54 -9.55
CA ARG A 24 0.68 26.59 -8.12
C ARG A 24 -0.54 25.72 -7.79
N ARG A 25 -1.63 25.87 -8.56
CA ARG A 25 -2.84 25.08 -8.35
C ARG A 25 -2.59 23.60 -8.60
N SER A 26 -1.87 23.27 -9.68
CA SER A 26 -1.44 21.91 -10.00
C SER A 26 -0.67 21.26 -8.85
N ARG A 27 0.30 21.98 -8.25
CA ARG A 27 1.02 21.51 -7.04
C ARG A 27 0.09 21.27 -5.85
N GLN A 28 -0.85 22.17 -5.60
CA GLN A 28 -1.81 22.03 -4.50
C GLN A 28 -2.68 20.78 -4.67
N LEU A 29 -3.21 20.55 -5.87
CA LEU A 29 -4.05 19.38 -6.17
C LEU A 29 -3.26 18.08 -6.00
N ARG A 30 -2.02 18.01 -6.52
CA ARG A 30 -1.13 16.86 -6.31
C ARG A 30 -0.86 16.60 -4.83
N HIS A 31 -0.60 17.65 -4.06
CA HIS A 31 -0.39 17.52 -2.61
C HIS A 31 -1.64 16.99 -1.89
N THR A 32 -2.82 17.51 -2.24
CA THR A 32 -4.09 17.02 -1.69
C THR A 32 -4.33 15.55 -2.02
N ALA A 33 -4.10 15.14 -3.27
CA ALA A 33 -4.22 13.74 -3.67
C ALA A 33 -3.25 12.83 -2.90
N ALA A 34 -1.99 13.26 -2.74
CA ALA A 34 -0.99 12.53 -1.97
C ALA A 34 -1.42 12.35 -0.50
N LEU A 35 -1.98 13.38 0.13
CA LEU A 35 -2.53 13.28 1.49
C LEU A 35 -3.70 12.29 1.57
N MET A 36 -4.61 12.31 0.59
CA MET A 36 -5.73 11.37 0.55
C MET A 36 -5.26 9.92 0.39
N ARG A 37 -4.31 9.66 -0.50
CA ARG A 37 -3.68 8.35 -0.63
C ARG A 37 -3.01 7.91 0.66
N ARG A 38 -2.32 8.83 1.33
CA ARG A 38 -1.69 8.57 2.63
C ARG A 38 -2.72 8.14 3.68
N MET A 39 -3.86 8.82 3.77
CA MET A 39 -4.94 8.48 4.70
C MET A 39 -5.54 7.10 4.39
N VAL A 40 -5.78 6.79 3.11
CA VAL A 40 -6.24 5.45 2.70
C VAL A 40 -5.24 4.38 3.09
N CYS A 41 -3.96 4.55 2.75
CA CYS A 41 -2.94 3.56 3.08
C CYS A 41 -2.71 3.41 4.60
N ASN A 42 -2.80 4.50 5.36
CA ASN A 42 -2.72 4.44 6.81
C ASN A 42 -3.89 3.66 7.41
N ARG A 43 -5.09 3.78 6.82
CA ARG A 43 -6.26 3.00 7.25
C ARG A 43 -6.07 1.50 6.96
N GLU A 44 -5.56 1.14 5.79
CA GLU A 44 -5.23 -0.26 5.45
C GLU A 44 -4.20 -0.84 6.43
N ALA A 45 -3.18 -0.07 6.79
CA ALA A 45 -2.13 -0.49 7.73
C ALA A 45 -2.50 -0.29 9.21
N ALA A 46 -3.73 0.12 9.52
CA ALA A 46 -4.19 0.29 10.91
C ALA A 46 -4.45 -1.06 11.59
N ASP A 47 -4.77 -2.10 10.81
CA ASP A 47 -4.86 -3.46 11.31
C ASP A 47 -3.43 -4.02 11.51
N PRO A 48 -3.01 -4.29 12.75
CA PRO A 48 -1.67 -4.81 13.01
C PRO A 48 -1.53 -6.29 12.62
N THR A 49 -2.63 -6.99 12.30
CA THR A 49 -2.62 -8.42 11.96
C THR A 49 -2.70 -8.67 10.46
N ARG A 50 -3.07 -7.65 9.67
CA ARG A 50 -3.30 -7.81 8.23
C ARG A 50 -2.92 -6.57 7.44
N LEU A 51 -2.28 -6.76 6.28
CA LEU A 51 -2.06 -5.70 5.31
C LEU A 51 -2.24 -6.21 3.88
N THR A 52 -3.18 -5.63 3.13
CA THR A 52 -3.34 -5.93 1.70
C THR A 52 -2.47 -5.00 0.87
N ILE A 53 -1.55 -5.54 0.07
CA ILE A 53 -0.69 -4.77 -0.81
C ILE A 53 -1.48 -4.38 -2.06
N THR A 54 -1.63 -3.08 -2.31
CA THR A 54 -2.31 -2.58 -3.51
C THR A 54 -1.33 -1.83 -4.43
N TRP A 55 -1.69 -1.70 -5.71
CA TRP A 55 -0.90 -0.93 -6.68
C TRP A 55 -0.76 0.55 -6.33
N SER A 56 -1.74 1.09 -5.62
CA SER A 56 -1.79 2.48 -5.19
C SER A 56 -1.18 2.70 -3.80
N MET A 57 -0.71 1.64 -3.14
CA MET A 57 -0.13 1.74 -1.80
C MET A 57 1.22 2.44 -1.83
N LEU A 58 1.42 3.39 -0.92
CA LEU A 58 2.69 4.09 -0.78
C LEU A 58 3.75 3.11 -0.23
N VAL A 59 4.94 3.13 -0.84
CA VAL A 59 6.05 2.21 -0.55
C VAL A 59 6.44 2.13 0.92
N ASP A 60 6.34 3.24 1.65
CA ASP A 60 6.73 3.28 3.05
C ASP A 60 5.70 2.63 3.99
N ILE A 61 4.49 2.35 3.50
CA ILE A 61 3.40 1.77 4.30
C ILE A 61 3.68 0.29 4.60
N PRO A 62 3.93 -0.59 3.61
CA PRO A 62 4.36 -1.97 3.88
C PRO A 62 5.64 -2.03 4.71
N ALA A 63 6.61 -1.14 4.44
CA ALA A 63 7.86 -1.11 5.19
C ALA A 63 7.63 -0.77 6.68
N ARG A 64 6.75 0.18 6.99
CA ARG A 64 6.41 0.53 8.38
C ARG A 64 5.64 -0.60 9.06
N TRP A 65 4.65 -1.18 8.38
CA TRP A 65 3.87 -2.29 8.90
C TRP A 65 4.76 -3.51 9.20
N CYS A 66 5.63 -3.92 8.27
CA CYS A 66 6.56 -5.04 8.50
C CYS A 66 7.53 -4.77 9.67
N ARG A 67 8.01 -3.52 9.80
CA ARG A 67 8.95 -3.13 10.86
C ARG A 67 8.35 -3.28 12.26
N GLN A 68 7.05 -3.06 12.43
CA GLN A 68 6.39 -3.22 13.73
C GLN A 68 6.42 -4.69 14.23
N HIS A 69 6.65 -5.64 13.33
CA HIS A 69 6.82 -7.08 13.61
C HIS A 69 8.28 -7.55 13.54
N GLY A 70 9.24 -6.62 13.47
CA GLY A 70 10.67 -6.94 13.41
C GLY A 70 11.19 -7.34 12.02
N TYR A 71 10.42 -7.11 10.96
CA TYR A 71 10.85 -7.40 9.59
C TYR A 71 11.43 -6.15 8.90
N ARG A 72 12.45 -6.37 8.07
CA ARG A 72 12.92 -5.40 7.08
C ARG A 72 12.19 -5.62 5.76
N THR A 73 12.02 -4.54 5.00
CA THR A 73 11.34 -4.58 3.70
C THR A 73 12.18 -3.83 2.67
N VAL A 74 12.35 -4.44 1.49
CA VAL A 74 13.01 -3.82 0.33
C VAL A 74 12.04 -3.84 -0.83
N THR A 75 11.89 -2.71 -1.51
CA THR A 75 11.10 -2.62 -2.74
C THR A 75 11.84 -3.22 -3.92
N GLY A 76 11.16 -4.08 -4.67
CA GLY A 76 11.62 -4.62 -5.94
C GLY A 76 10.66 -4.28 -7.09
N HIS A 77 10.95 -4.74 -8.30
CA HIS A 77 10.05 -4.57 -9.44
C HIS A 77 8.75 -5.34 -9.24
N GLY A 78 7.68 -4.61 -8.92
CA GLY A 78 6.33 -5.15 -8.77
C GLY A 78 6.03 -5.77 -7.42
N GLY A 79 6.80 -5.47 -6.37
CA GLY A 79 6.62 -6.15 -5.09
C GLY A 79 7.54 -5.70 -3.96
N TYR A 80 7.43 -6.41 -2.84
CA TYR A 80 8.25 -6.21 -1.66
C TYR A 80 8.91 -7.51 -1.23
N VAL A 81 10.20 -7.43 -0.91
CA VAL A 81 10.97 -8.49 -0.27
C VAL A 81 10.99 -8.21 1.23
N ILE A 82 10.48 -9.13 2.03
CA ILE A 82 10.29 -9.02 3.48
C ILE A 82 11.17 -10.06 4.16
N GLN A 83 11.93 -9.67 5.18
CA GLN A 83 12.86 -10.59 5.84
C GLN A 83 13.05 -10.24 7.31
N ARG A 84 13.22 -11.24 8.17
CA ARG A 84 13.61 -11.07 9.58
C ARG A 84 14.91 -11.82 9.83
N GLY A 85 15.94 -11.10 10.27
CA GLY A 85 17.28 -11.67 10.51
C GLY A 85 17.81 -12.45 9.31
N SER A 86 18.13 -13.73 9.53
CA SER A 86 18.62 -14.69 8.54
C SER A 86 17.54 -15.62 7.97
N GLU A 87 16.26 -15.38 8.28
CA GLU A 87 15.15 -16.17 7.71
C GLU A 87 15.09 -16.05 6.19
N GLN A 88 14.46 -17.04 5.56
CA GLN A 88 14.21 -17.01 4.14
C GLN A 88 13.31 -15.82 3.79
N PRO A 89 13.70 -14.97 2.80
CA PRO A 89 12.92 -13.80 2.45
C PRO A 89 11.59 -14.20 1.82
N VAL A 90 10.55 -13.47 2.19
CA VAL A 90 9.20 -13.58 1.66
C VAL A 90 9.01 -12.52 0.59
N VAL A 91 8.54 -12.91 -0.59
CA VAL A 91 8.29 -11.98 -1.70
C VAL A 91 6.78 -11.79 -1.86
N THR A 92 6.37 -10.54 -1.94
CA THR A 92 4.97 -10.13 -2.14
C THR A 92 4.82 -9.29 -3.39
N LYS A 93 3.62 -9.22 -3.92
CA LYS A 93 3.22 -8.37 -5.04
C LYS A 93 1.87 -7.69 -4.74
N PRO A 94 1.49 -6.65 -5.48
CA PRO A 94 0.13 -6.12 -5.43
C PRO A 94 -0.93 -7.22 -5.62
N GLY A 95 -1.95 -7.20 -4.78
CA GLY A 95 -2.98 -8.22 -4.65
C GLY A 95 -2.72 -9.23 -3.51
N ASP A 96 -1.49 -9.31 -3.01
CA ASP A 96 -1.19 -10.15 -1.85
C ASP A 96 -1.66 -9.51 -0.54
N THR A 97 -2.07 -10.35 0.40
CA THR A 97 -2.34 -9.97 1.79
C THR A 97 -1.26 -10.54 2.70
N LEU A 98 -0.57 -9.68 3.43
CA LEU A 98 0.27 -10.04 4.56
C LEU A 98 -0.59 -10.34 5.78
N ILE A 99 -0.26 -11.40 6.49
CA ILE A 99 -0.91 -11.78 7.74
C ILE A 99 0.16 -12.02 8.80
N TRP A 100 0.00 -11.36 9.93
CA TRP A 100 0.79 -11.62 11.14
C TRP A 100 -0.02 -12.51 12.08
N ASP A 101 0.52 -13.68 12.41
CA ASP A 101 -0.13 -14.66 13.28
C ASP A 101 0.32 -14.59 14.75
N GLY A 102 1.21 -13.65 15.09
CA GLY A 102 1.85 -13.55 16.40
C GLY A 102 3.30 -14.05 16.42
N ASN A 103 3.74 -14.76 15.38
CA ASN A 103 5.09 -15.31 15.29
C ASN A 103 5.77 -15.01 13.95
N GLU A 104 5.07 -15.09 12.83
CA GLU A 104 5.62 -14.83 11.49
C GLU A 104 4.66 -14.08 10.55
N ILE A 105 5.22 -13.45 9.53
CA ILE A 105 4.44 -12.86 8.43
C ILE A 105 4.27 -13.92 7.34
N THR A 106 3.01 -14.25 7.03
CA THR A 106 2.64 -15.12 5.91
C THR A 106 1.97 -14.33 4.79
N VAL A 107 2.01 -14.85 3.56
CA VAL A 107 1.41 -14.22 2.39
C VAL A 107 0.23 -15.04 1.90
N ARG A 108 -0.94 -14.43 1.86
CA ARG A 108 -2.12 -14.99 1.19
C ARG A 108 -2.35 -14.27 -0.14
N ASN A 109 -2.46 -15.04 -1.20
CA ASN A 109 -2.89 -14.55 -2.51
C ASN A 109 -4.34 -15.00 -2.74
N GLU A 110 -5.18 -14.17 -3.36
CA GLU A 110 -6.59 -14.52 -3.66
C GLU A 110 -6.72 -15.85 -4.41
N LYS A 111 -5.71 -16.26 -5.20
CA LYS A 111 -5.69 -17.56 -5.88
C LYS A 111 -5.54 -18.78 -4.94
N ASN A 112 -5.01 -18.61 -3.72
CA ASN A 112 -4.82 -19.70 -2.76
C ASN A 112 -6.04 -19.90 -1.84
N ALA A 113 -6.95 -18.92 -1.74
CA ALA A 113 -8.17 -19.06 -0.94
C ALA A 113 -9.17 -20.07 -1.56
N ALA A 114 -9.17 -20.23 -2.88
CA ALA A 114 -10.05 -21.13 -3.62
C ALA A 114 -9.58 -22.61 -3.64
N ARG A 115 -8.44 -22.95 -3.02
CA ARG A 115 -7.93 -24.33 -2.93
C ARG A 115 -8.18 -25.00 -1.58
N LEU A 116 -8.81 -24.30 -0.65
CA LEU A 116 -9.15 -24.78 0.70
C LEU A 116 -10.67 -24.92 0.92
N LEU A 117 -11.45 -24.85 -0.16
CA LEU A 117 -12.87 -25.20 -0.24
C LEU A 117 -13.04 -26.26 -1.33
#